data_AF-A0A8J6HRQ5-F1
#
_entry.id   AF-A0A8J6HRQ5-F1
#
_cell.length_a   1.000
_cell.length_b   1.000
_cell.length_c   1.000
_cell.angle_alpha   90.00
_cell.angle_beta   90.00
_cell.angle_gamma   90.00
#
_symmetry.space_group_name_H-M   'P 1'
#
loop_
_entity.id
_entity.type
_entity.pdbx_description
1 polymer ?
#
loop_
_entity_poly.entity_id
_entity_poly.type
_entity_poly.pdbx_seq_one_letter_code
_entity_poly.pdbx_strand_id
1 'polypeptide(L)'
;MYGIVLVLTIALLGGVIALLGDRVGMKVGKKRLSLCGLRPKYTSMIITVVTGVLIAGTTLLLLTMVSNDVQTALFRMKKLQTELAQTKTDLDAAKARMRQVEAETKALQESKVALEVERERLRKEIQAYAGEAALLRANAERGETGEKLKKIEANGEGQAK
;
A
#
# COMPACT_ATOMS: atom_id res chain seq x y z
N MET A 1 22.57 16.88 -0.61
CA MET A 1 22.76 17.82 -1.75
C MET A 1 21.57 18.76 -1.95
N TYR A 2 20.31 18.29 -1.90
CA TYR A 2 19.12 19.15 -2.05
C TYR A 2 19.03 20.34 -1.07
N GLY A 3 19.45 20.18 0.19
CA GLY A 3 19.38 21.27 1.18
C GLY A 3 20.27 22.48 0.85
N ILE A 4 21.48 22.26 0.32
CA ILE A 4 22.40 23.36 -0.05
C ILE A 4 21.84 24.12 -1.26
N VAL A 5 21.30 23.40 -2.24
CA VAL A 5 20.65 24.01 -3.41
C VAL A 5 19.44 24.84 -2.98
N LEU A 6 18.61 24.33 -2.05
CA LEU A 6 17.47 25.06 -1.52
C LEU A 6 17.90 26.38 -0.84
N VAL A 7 18.90 26.34 0.02
CA VAL A 7 19.42 27.51 0.73
C VAL A 7 19.98 28.55 -0.26
N LEU A 8 20.76 28.11 -1.26
CA LEU A 8 21.28 28.99 -2.29
C LEU A 8 20.16 29.65 -3.12
N THR A 9 19.13 28.88 -3.47
CA THR A 9 18.00 29.38 -4.26
C THR A 9 17.20 30.43 -3.49
N ILE A 10 16.93 30.19 -2.19
CA ILE A 10 16.25 31.13 -1.31
C ILE A 10 17.10 32.39 -1.09
N ALA A 11 18.41 32.24 -0.87
CA ALA A 11 19.31 33.37 -0.71
C ALA A 11 19.36 34.26 -1.96
N LEU A 12 19.41 33.65 -3.16
CA LEU A 12 19.36 34.37 -4.44
C LEU A 12 18.03 35.11 -4.63
N LEU A 13 16.90 34.43 -4.42
CA LEU A 13 15.57 35.03 -4.50
C LEU A 13 15.40 36.19 -3.51
N GLY A 14 15.80 35.98 -2.25
CA GLY A 14 15.77 37.01 -1.20
C GLY A 14 16.64 38.21 -1.55
N GLY A 15 17.83 37.99 -2.12
CA GLY A 15 18.73 39.05 -2.59
C GLY A 15 18.12 39.88 -3.74
N VAL A 16 17.47 39.22 -4.70
CA VAL A 16 16.77 39.92 -5.80
C VAL A 16 15.61 40.77 -5.28
N ILE A 17 14.83 40.24 -4.34
CA ILE A 17 13.72 40.96 -3.71
C ILE A 17 14.23 42.16 -2.89
N ALA A 18 15.34 42.00 -2.16
CA ALA A 18 15.95 43.09 -1.39
C ALA A 18 16.40 44.26 -2.29
N LEU A 19 17.01 43.97 -3.44
CA LEU A 19 17.42 44.99 -4.41
C LEU A 19 16.21 45.76 -5.00
N LEU A 20 15.10 45.06 -5.25
CA LEU A 20 13.86 45.67 -5.72
C LEU A 20 13.22 46.53 -4.61
N GLY A 21 13.23 46.05 -3.36
CA GLY A 21 12.72 46.78 -2.20
C GLY A 21 13.47 48.09 -1.94
N ASP A 22 14.80 48.07 -2.01
CA ASP A 22 15.65 49.24 -1.74
C ASP A 22 15.45 50.35 -2.80
N ARG A 23 15.25 49.96 -4.06
CA ARG A 23 14.93 50.90 -5.16
C ARG A 23 13.58 51.58 -4.98
N VAL A 24 12.56 50.85 -4.56
CA VAL A 24 11.23 51.41 -4.29
C VAL A 24 11.30 52.32 -3.06
N GLY A 25 11.97 51.86 -1.99
CA GLY A 25 12.17 52.63 -0.76
C GLY A 25 12.90 53.96 -1.00
N MET A 26 14.00 53.97 -1.75
CA MET A 26 14.76 55.19 -2.06
C MET A 26 13.98 56.20 -2.90
N LYS A 27 13.21 55.74 -3.91
CA LYS A 27 12.40 56.64 -4.75
C LYS A 27 11.29 57.33 -3.97
N VAL A 28 10.64 56.59 -3.08
CA VAL A 28 9.58 57.11 -2.21
C VAL A 28 10.17 58.04 -1.14
N GLY A 29 11.31 57.66 -0.53
CA GLY A 29 12.01 58.46 0.47
C GLY A 29 12.56 59.79 -0.05
N LYS A 30 13.03 59.86 -1.30
CA LYS A 30 13.57 61.11 -1.89
C LYS A 30 12.52 62.14 -2.26
N LYS A 31 11.28 61.74 -2.57
CA LYS A 31 10.27 62.67 -3.13
C LYS A 31 9.61 63.60 -2.11
N ARG A 32 9.92 63.51 -0.80
CA ARG A 32 9.29 64.29 0.29
C ARG A 32 7.79 64.50 0.06
N LEU A 33 7.09 63.42 -0.28
CA LEU A 33 5.66 63.47 -0.58
C LEU A 33 4.92 63.95 0.68
N SER A 34 4.01 64.90 0.49
CA SER A 34 3.09 65.38 1.51
C SER A 34 1.72 64.81 1.19
N LEU A 35 1.18 63.96 2.07
CA LEU A 35 -0.22 63.53 2.02
C LEU A 35 -1.00 64.58 2.80
N CYS A 36 -1.90 65.31 2.12
CA CYS A 36 -2.82 66.27 2.74
C CYS A 36 -2.20 67.22 3.78
N GLY A 37 -1.02 67.81 3.49
CA GLY A 37 -0.45 68.89 4.32
C GLY A 37 0.30 68.43 5.58
N LEU A 38 0.53 67.12 5.77
CA LEU A 38 1.29 66.62 6.92
C LEU A 38 2.81 66.88 6.79
N ARG A 39 3.45 67.15 7.94
CA ARG A 39 4.91 67.31 8.04
C ARG A 39 5.60 66.08 7.40
N PRO A 40 6.52 66.26 6.42
CA PRO A 40 7.05 65.21 5.54
C PRO A 40 7.61 63.95 6.23
N LYS A 41 8.00 64.07 7.50
CA LYS A 41 8.53 62.98 8.31
C LYS A 41 7.48 61.89 8.61
N TYR A 42 6.23 62.28 8.90
CA TYR A 42 5.16 61.33 9.23
C TYR A 42 4.54 60.72 7.98
N THR A 43 4.38 61.51 6.93
CA THR A 43 3.90 61.01 5.63
C THR A 43 4.77 59.89 5.09
N SER A 44 6.10 60.06 5.15
CA SER A 44 7.03 59.02 4.68
C SER A 44 6.89 57.73 5.48
N MET A 45 6.72 57.82 6.79
CA MET A 45 6.54 56.65 7.67
C MET A 45 5.24 55.89 7.35
N ILE A 46 4.14 56.61 7.15
CA ILE A 46 2.84 56.02 6.79
C ILE A 46 2.95 55.31 5.43
N ILE A 47 3.57 55.96 4.43
CA ILE A 47 3.75 55.35 3.11
C ILE A 47 4.62 54.09 3.21
N THR A 48 5.70 54.10 4.00
CA THR A 48 6.54 52.90 4.20
C THR A 48 5.74 51.74 4.81
N VAL A 49 4.91 52.00 5.81
CA VAL A 49 4.06 50.97 6.43
C VAL A 49 3.04 50.43 5.43
N VAL A 50 2.32 51.31 4.72
CA VAL A 50 1.33 50.92 3.71
C VAL A 50 1.97 50.13 2.56
N THR A 51 3.16 50.55 2.11
CA THR A 51 3.91 49.85 1.07
C THR A 51 4.40 48.50 1.58
N GLY A 52 4.86 48.39 2.83
CA GLY A 52 5.25 47.13 3.46
C GLY A 52 4.08 46.14 3.57
N VAL A 53 2.90 46.61 3.99
CA VAL A 53 1.68 45.80 4.03
C VAL A 53 1.26 45.35 2.63
N LEU A 54 1.34 46.23 1.63
CA LEU A 54 1.05 45.88 0.24
C LEU A 54 2.03 44.86 -0.33
N ILE A 55 3.33 45.02 -0.11
CA ILE A 55 4.36 44.07 -0.56
C ILE A 55 4.16 42.70 0.10
N ALA A 56 3.97 42.68 1.43
CA ALA A 56 3.72 41.45 2.17
C ALA A 56 2.43 40.76 1.70
N GLY A 57 1.35 41.51 1.53
CA GLY A 57 0.08 41.00 1.02
C GLY A 57 0.19 40.46 -0.41
N THR A 58 0.90 41.16 -1.29
CA THR A 58 1.11 40.71 -2.69
C THR A 58 1.99 39.46 -2.74
N THR A 59 3.02 39.39 -1.90
CA THR A 59 3.90 38.22 -1.78
C THR A 59 3.09 37.01 -1.30
N LEU A 60 2.25 37.19 -0.28
CA LEU A 60 1.37 36.16 0.24
C LEU A 60 0.36 35.70 -0.82
N LEU A 61 -0.24 36.64 -1.55
CA LEU A 61 -1.19 36.38 -2.62
C LEU A 61 -0.56 35.55 -3.74
N LEU A 62 0.60 35.99 -4.24
CA LEU A 62 1.35 35.28 -5.28
C LEU A 62 1.76 33.88 -4.83
N LEU A 63 2.27 33.75 -3.61
CA LEU A 63 2.72 32.47 -3.07
C LEU A 63 1.54 31.49 -2.89
N THR A 64 0.38 32.00 -2.48
CA THR A 64 -0.87 31.22 -2.37
C THR A 64 -1.41 30.80 -3.74
N MET A 65 -1.23 31.63 -4.78
CA MET A 65 -1.64 31.30 -6.16
C MET A 65 -0.71 30.29 -6.83
N VAL A 66 0.60 30.37 -6.57
CA VAL A 66 1.62 29.52 -7.20
C VAL A 66 1.68 28.13 -6.56
N SER A 67 1.37 27.98 -5.27
CA SER A 67 1.42 26.67 -4.60
C SER A 67 0.26 26.42 -3.64
N ASN A 68 -0.46 25.31 -3.88
CA ASN A 68 -1.46 24.75 -2.97
C ASN A 68 -0.86 24.41 -1.59
N ASP A 69 0.43 24.12 -1.49
CA ASP A 69 1.09 23.78 -0.21
C ASP A 69 1.11 24.96 0.75
N VAL A 70 1.31 26.17 0.23
CA VAL A 70 1.33 27.40 1.03
C VAL A 70 -0.08 27.80 1.45
N GLN A 71 -1.06 27.67 0.55
CA GLN A 71 -2.48 27.83 0.90
C GLN A 71 -2.88 26.84 2.01
N THR A 72 -2.33 25.63 1.95
CA THR A 72 -2.65 24.57 2.90
C THR A 72 -1.99 24.80 4.26
N ALA A 73 -0.75 25.28 4.27
CA ALA A 73 -0.03 25.67 5.48
C ALA A 73 -0.67 26.90 6.18
N LEU A 74 -1.11 27.91 5.41
CA LEU A 74 -1.66 29.16 5.97
C LEU A 74 -3.13 29.05 6.40
N PHE A 75 -3.96 28.28 5.69
CA PHE A 75 -5.41 28.26 5.91
C PHE A 75 -6.02 26.87 6.17
N ARG A 76 -5.29 25.77 5.94
CA ARG A 76 -5.85 24.40 6.00
C ARG A 76 -5.04 23.43 6.86
N MET A 77 -4.25 23.91 7.82
CA MET A 77 -3.49 23.07 8.76
C MET A 77 -4.37 22.01 9.46
N LYS A 78 -5.63 22.35 9.76
CA LYS A 78 -6.61 21.39 10.29
C LYS A 78 -6.98 20.30 9.29
N LYS A 79 -7.26 20.65 8.03
CA LYS A 79 -7.60 19.68 6.97
C LYS A 79 -6.45 18.71 6.71
N LEU A 80 -5.22 19.25 6.64
CA LEU A 80 -4.02 18.43 6.41
C LEU A 80 -3.78 17.44 7.57
N GLN A 81 -4.02 17.86 8.81
CA GLN A 81 -3.98 16.94 9.97
C GLN A 81 -5.08 15.88 9.93
N THR A 82 -6.30 16.22 9.50
CA THR A 82 -7.40 15.26 9.37
C THR A 82 -7.11 14.22 8.28
N GLU A 83 -6.57 14.65 7.14
CA GLU A 83 -6.16 13.76 6.04
C GLU A 83 -5.02 12.83 6.47
N LEU A 84 -4.02 13.34 7.20
CA LEU A 84 -2.94 12.53 7.76
C LEU A 84 -3.46 11.53 8.80
N ALA A 85 -4.43 11.93 9.63
CA ALA A 85 -5.05 11.03 10.61
C ALA A 85 -5.83 9.92 9.91
N GLN A 86 -6.68 10.25 8.93
CA GLN A 86 -7.43 9.27 8.13
C GLN A 86 -6.51 8.32 7.38
N THR A 87 -5.49 8.85 6.69
CA THR A 87 -4.53 8.03 5.94
C THR A 87 -3.78 7.06 6.85
N LYS A 88 -3.43 7.47 8.08
CA LYS A 88 -2.84 6.55 9.06
C LYS A 88 -3.82 5.47 9.50
N THR A 89 -5.08 5.84 9.77
CA THR A 89 -6.12 4.87 10.16
C THR A 89 -6.38 3.85 9.04
N ASP A 90 -6.44 4.29 7.79
CA ASP A 90 -6.63 3.41 6.64
C ASP A 90 -5.44 2.47 6.43
N LEU A 91 -4.22 2.98 6.66
CA LEU A 91 -2.99 2.18 6.55
C LEU A 91 -2.89 1.12 7.65
N ASP A 92 -3.30 1.45 8.88
CA ASP A 92 -3.38 0.47 9.97
C ASP A 92 -4.48 -0.56 9.73
N ALA A 93 -5.65 -0.13 9.21
CA ALA A 93 -6.72 -1.04 8.83
C ALA A 93 -6.31 -1.99 7.69
N ALA A 94 -5.59 -1.48 6.68
CA ALA A 94 -5.06 -2.29 5.58
C ALA A 94 -4.01 -3.29 6.08
N LYS A 95 -3.10 -2.89 6.98
CA LYS A 95 -2.15 -3.80 7.63
C LYS A 95 -2.84 -4.87 8.46
N ALA A 96 -3.88 -4.51 9.21
CA ALA A 96 -4.66 -5.48 9.97
C ALA A 96 -5.35 -6.51 9.05
N ARG A 97 -5.94 -6.07 7.94
CA ARG A 97 -6.50 -6.95 6.92
C ARG A 97 -5.45 -7.87 6.29
N MET A 98 -4.26 -7.36 5.95
CA MET A 98 -3.19 -8.23 5.44
C MET A 98 -2.79 -9.31 6.44
N ARG A 99 -2.67 -8.96 7.73
CA ARG A 99 -2.37 -9.95 8.78
C ARG A 99 -3.47 -11.00 8.93
N GLN A 100 -4.73 -10.60 8.83
CA GLN A 100 -5.86 -11.55 8.87
C GLN A 100 -5.84 -12.50 7.68
N VAL A 101 -5.66 -11.97 6.47
CA VAL A 101 -5.57 -12.78 5.25
C VAL A 101 -4.38 -13.73 5.33
N GLU A 102 -3.23 -13.28 5.82
CA GLU A 102 -2.04 -14.12 5.98
C GLU A 102 -2.21 -15.23 7.03
N ALA A 103 -2.96 -14.98 8.11
CA ALA A 103 -3.33 -15.99 9.10
C ALA A 103 -4.33 -17.01 8.51
N GLU A 104 -5.31 -16.53 7.74
CA GLU A 104 -6.31 -17.36 7.08
C GLU A 104 -5.70 -18.24 5.98
N THR A 105 -4.76 -17.72 5.19
CA THR A 105 -4.05 -18.52 4.19
C THR A 105 -3.18 -19.60 4.82
N LYS A 106 -2.50 -19.31 5.95
CA LYS A 106 -1.78 -20.34 6.71
C LYS A 106 -2.71 -21.43 7.23
N ALA A 107 -3.81 -21.06 7.88
CA ALA A 107 -4.77 -22.03 8.41
C ALA A 107 -5.39 -22.89 7.29
N LEU A 108 -5.70 -22.27 6.15
CA LEU A 108 -6.23 -22.98 4.99
C LEU A 108 -5.19 -23.92 4.37
N GLN A 109 -3.92 -23.52 4.34
CA GLN A 109 -2.83 -24.35 3.85
C GLN A 109 -2.57 -25.56 4.76
N GLU A 110 -2.61 -25.38 6.08
CA GLU A 110 -2.55 -26.48 7.06
C GLU A 110 -3.72 -27.46 6.88
N SER A 111 -4.94 -26.92 6.71
CA SER A 111 -6.13 -27.75 6.46
C SER A 111 -6.04 -28.52 5.15
N LYS A 112 -5.53 -27.91 4.08
CA LYS A 112 -5.28 -28.60 2.80
C LYS A 112 -4.29 -29.75 2.95
N VAL A 113 -3.17 -29.53 3.64
CA VAL A 113 -2.17 -30.57 3.88
C VAL A 113 -2.77 -31.73 4.70
N ALA A 114 -3.53 -31.42 5.75
CA ALA A 114 -4.22 -32.44 6.54
C ALA A 114 -5.20 -33.27 5.67
N LEU A 115 -5.95 -32.60 4.79
CA LEU A 115 -6.91 -33.26 3.91
C LEU A 115 -6.22 -34.12 2.83
N GLU A 116 -5.06 -33.70 2.33
CA GLU A 116 -4.25 -34.50 1.41
C GLU A 116 -3.70 -35.77 2.08
N VAL A 117 -3.24 -35.65 3.33
CA VAL A 117 -2.81 -36.82 4.13
C VAL A 117 -3.97 -37.80 4.34
N GLU A 118 -5.15 -37.30 4.69
CA GLU A 118 -6.37 -38.10 4.84
C GLU A 118 -6.73 -38.82 3.53
N ARG A 119 -6.68 -38.11 2.40
CA ARG A 119 -6.97 -38.65 1.07
C ARG A 119 -6.01 -39.76 0.67
N GLU A 120 -4.72 -39.60 0.95
CA GLU A 120 -3.71 -40.62 0.67
C GLU A 120 -3.88 -41.85 1.56
N ARG A 121 -4.27 -41.67 2.83
CA ARG A 121 -4.60 -42.79 3.72
C ARG A 121 -5.80 -43.60 3.20
N LEU A 122 -6.90 -42.92 2.86
CA LEU A 122 -8.08 -43.58 2.31
C LEU A 122 -7.76 -44.29 0.98
N ARG A 123 -6.92 -43.69 0.12
CA ARG A 123 -6.47 -44.35 -1.12
C ARG A 123 -5.72 -45.65 -0.85
N LYS A 124 -4.83 -45.66 0.15
CA LYS A 124 -4.09 -46.88 0.54
C LYS A 124 -5.03 -47.94 1.08
N GLU A 125 -6.00 -47.56 1.91
CA GLU A 125 -7.03 -48.49 2.41
C GLU A 125 -7.85 -49.09 1.25
N ILE A 126 -8.33 -48.26 0.31
CA ILE A 126 -9.05 -48.73 -0.88
C ILE A 126 -8.20 -49.70 -1.72
N GLN A 127 -6.91 -49.39 -1.92
CA GLN A 127 -6.00 -50.29 -2.66
C GLN A 127 -5.78 -51.62 -1.94
N ALA A 128 -5.66 -51.60 -0.60
CA ALA A 128 -5.53 -52.81 0.20
C ALA A 128 -6.78 -53.69 0.08
N TYR A 129 -7.98 -53.11 0.23
CA TYR A 129 -9.24 -53.83 0.05
C TYR A 129 -9.42 -54.35 -1.39
N ALA A 130 -9.03 -53.58 -2.41
CA ALA A 130 -9.09 -54.02 -3.80
C ALA A 130 -8.13 -55.20 -4.06
N GLY A 131 -6.93 -55.17 -3.48
CA GLY A 131 -5.97 -56.27 -3.54
C GLY A 131 -6.48 -57.53 -2.85
N GLU A 132 -7.09 -57.39 -1.66
CA GLU A 132 -7.69 -58.51 -0.92
C GLU A 132 -8.87 -59.13 -1.70
N ALA A 133 -9.73 -58.30 -2.30
CA ALA A 133 -10.81 -58.77 -3.16
C ALA A 133 -10.30 -59.50 -4.41
N ALA A 134 -9.19 -59.04 -5.02
CA ALA A 134 -8.58 -59.70 -6.16
C ALA A 134 -7.98 -61.07 -5.80
N LEU A 135 -7.34 -61.18 -4.63
CA LEU A 135 -6.80 -62.44 -4.11
C LEU A 135 -7.90 -63.45 -3.82
N LEU A 136 -9.00 -63.02 -3.21
CA LEU A 136 -10.17 -63.86 -2.94
C LEU A 136 -10.79 -64.40 -4.24
N ARG A 137 -10.92 -63.57 -5.27
CA ARG A 137 -11.40 -64.00 -6.60
C ARG A 137 -10.45 -65.00 -7.27
N ALA A 138 -9.14 -64.75 -7.24
CA ALA A 138 -8.15 -65.67 -7.81
C ALA A 138 -8.12 -67.03 -7.09
N ASN A 139 -8.32 -67.05 -5.78
CA ASN A 139 -8.41 -68.28 -5.01
C ASN A 139 -9.72 -69.05 -5.28
N ALA A 140 -10.84 -68.35 -5.47
CA ALA A 140 -12.11 -68.97 -5.88
C ALA A 140 -11.99 -69.64 -7.26
N GLU A 141 -11.40 -68.96 -8.24
CA GLU A 141 -11.15 -69.51 -9.58
C GLU A 141 -10.21 -70.73 -9.56
N ARG A 142 -9.16 -70.71 -8.74
CA ARG A 142 -8.27 -71.87 -8.53
C ARG A 142 -8.97 -73.04 -7.86
N GLY A 143 -9.86 -72.78 -6.90
CA GLY A 143 -10.69 -73.80 -6.26
C GLY A 143 -11.62 -74.50 -7.24
N GLU A 144 -12.30 -73.72 -8.10
CA GLU A 144 -13.17 -74.27 -9.15
C GLU A 144 -12.38 -75.07 -10.21
N THR A 145 -11.18 -74.61 -10.56
CA THR A 145 -10.31 -75.30 -11.53
C THR A 145 -9.76 -76.61 -10.94
N GLY A 146 -9.38 -76.62 -9.66
CA GLY A 146 -8.95 -77.83 -8.94
C GLY A 146 -10.08 -78.86 -8.76
N GLU A 147 -11.30 -78.41 -8.49
CA GLU A 147 -12.49 -79.27 -8.45
C GLU A 147 -12.80 -79.90 -9.82
N LYS A 148 -12.66 -79.14 -10.91
CA LYS A 148 -12.84 -79.65 -12.28
C LYS A 148 -11.75 -80.67 -12.65
N LEU A 149 -10.50 -80.44 -12.28
CA LEU A 149 -9.39 -81.37 -12.53
C LEU A 149 -9.57 -82.70 -11.78
N LYS A 150 -9.98 -82.67 -10.50
CA LYS A 150 -10.28 -83.89 -9.74
C LYS A 150 -11.43 -84.71 -10.35
N LYS A 151 -12.45 -84.06 -10.90
CA LYS A 151 -13.54 -84.75 -11.61
C LYS A 151 -13.08 -85.38 -12.93
N ILE A 152 -12.11 -84.78 -13.60
CA ILE A 152 -11.54 -85.33 -14.84
C ILE A 152 -10.61 -86.52 -14.53
N GLU A 153 -9.78 -86.43 -13.50
CA GLU A 153 -8.92 -87.53 -13.05
C GLU A 153 -9.73 -88.74 -12.55
N ALA A 154 -10.79 -88.50 -11.76
CA ALA A 154 -11.69 -89.56 -11.30
C ALA A 154 -12.47 -90.24 -12.44
N ASN A 155 -12.66 -89.57 -13.57
CA ASN A 155 -13.35 -90.12 -14.74
C ASN A 155 -12.38 -90.81 -15.73
N GLY A 156 -11.09 -90.44 -15.70
CA GLY A 156 -10.02 -91.05 -16.51
C GLY A 156 -9.53 -92.39 -15.97
N GLU A 157 -9.49 -92.58 -14.64
CA GLU A 157 -9.12 -93.87 -14.02
C GLU A 157 -10.19 -94.96 -14.24
N GLY A 158 -11.42 -94.57 -14.61
CA GLY A 158 -12.50 -95.50 -14.95
C GLY A 158 -12.45 -96.08 -16.37
N GLN A 159 -11.62 -95.53 -17.27
CA GLN A 159 -11.54 -95.97 -18.68
C GLN A 159 -10.26 -96.75 -19.03
N ALA A 160 -9.34 -96.96 -18.09
CA ALA A 160 -8.12 -97.76 -18.27
C ALA A 160 -8.19 -99.13 -17.58
N LYS A 161 -9.36 -99.80 -17.64
CA LYS A 161 -9.56 -101.17 -17.16
C LYS A 161 -9.94 -102.10 -18.31
#